data_AF-A0A6C0HCW0-F1
#
_entry.id   AF-A0A6C0HCW0-F1
#
_cell.length_a   1.000
_cell.length_b   1.000
_cell.length_c   1.000
_cell.angle_alpha   90.00
_cell.angle_beta   90.00
_cell.angle_gamma   90.00
#
_symmetry.space_group_name_H-M   'P 1'
#
loop_
_entity.id
_entity.type
_entity.pdbx_description
1 polymer ?
#
loop_
_entity_poly.entity_id
_entity_poly.type
_entity_poly.pdbx_seq_one_letter_code
_entity_poly.pdbx_strand_id
1 'polypeptide(L)'
;MSASHSSTNESRKAEKKLREIDKLKLQSAHTHEEIEKLKTETYYRRIVNPLYKSEEEKREEILHAERKRKEVEELKKRQYARHLEKEKQRQKKNEKEREKMEKEQEREKRSRSYSEREKRGNEEKKRGFEFYIKPQINPPTNLEIEYYSLLKKHENNNDKTFRVLSKKYHPDKNLKNIEWAEDQQKQLLEIRECIRSRAL
;
A
#
# COMPACT_ATOMS: atom_id res chain seq x y z
N MET A 1 -44.49 -53.07 30.73
CA MET A 1 -44.29 -53.72 29.42
C MET A 1 -45.55 -54.51 29.07
N SER A 2 -46.53 -53.85 28.45
CA SER A 2 -47.82 -54.48 28.09
C SER A 2 -48.40 -53.74 26.90
N ALA A 3 -48.20 -54.25 25.67
CA ALA A 3 -48.99 -53.93 24.46
C ALA A 3 -48.45 -54.63 23.19
N SER A 4 -48.15 -55.94 23.23
CA SER A 4 -47.60 -56.66 22.05
C SER A 4 -48.58 -57.63 21.39
N HIS A 5 -49.83 -57.73 21.86
CA HIS A 5 -50.84 -58.65 21.29
C HIS A 5 -51.91 -57.99 20.42
N SER A 6 -52.15 -56.67 20.52
CA SER A 6 -53.08 -55.97 19.62
C SER A 6 -52.47 -55.71 18.24
N SER A 7 -51.18 -55.32 18.20
CA SER A 7 -50.40 -55.06 16.99
C SER A 7 -50.39 -56.26 16.02
N THR A 8 -50.33 -57.49 16.55
CA THR A 8 -50.30 -58.71 15.72
C THR A 8 -51.64 -59.02 15.05
N ASN A 9 -52.77 -58.66 15.67
CA ASN A 9 -54.09 -58.89 15.10
C ASN A 9 -54.43 -57.85 14.01
N GLU A 10 -54.05 -56.60 14.23
CA GLU A 10 -54.18 -55.54 13.22
C GLU A 10 -53.28 -55.78 12.02
N SER A 11 -52.03 -56.19 12.26
CA SER A 11 -51.10 -56.57 11.18
C SER A 11 -51.63 -57.74 10.35
N ARG A 12 -52.16 -58.81 10.98
CA ARG A 12 -52.80 -59.92 10.25
C ARG A 12 -54.02 -59.49 9.43
N LYS A 13 -54.84 -58.57 9.94
CA LYS A 13 -55.97 -57.99 9.18
C LYS A 13 -55.46 -57.17 7.99
N ALA A 14 -54.42 -56.37 8.20
CA ALA A 14 -53.80 -55.56 7.15
C ALA A 14 -53.16 -56.44 6.06
N GLU A 15 -52.46 -57.53 6.41
CA GLU A 15 -51.93 -58.49 5.45
C GLU A 15 -53.04 -59.14 4.59
N LYS A 16 -54.17 -59.51 5.21
CA LYS A 16 -55.32 -60.04 4.46
C LYS A 16 -55.86 -58.99 3.47
N LYS A 17 -55.97 -57.73 3.90
CA LYS A 17 -56.42 -56.63 3.05
C LYS A 17 -55.44 -56.32 1.91
N LEU A 18 -54.13 -56.43 2.15
CA LEU A 18 -53.13 -56.30 1.10
C LEU A 18 -53.24 -57.41 0.05
N ARG A 19 -53.49 -58.67 0.46
CA ARG A 19 -53.73 -59.76 -0.50
C ARG A 19 -55.00 -59.56 -1.33
N GLU A 20 -56.06 -58.98 -0.74
CA GLU A 20 -57.27 -58.61 -1.49
C GLU A 20 -56.96 -57.51 -2.52
N ILE A 21 -56.21 -56.48 -2.11
CA ILE A 21 -55.77 -55.37 -2.99
C ILE A 21 -54.87 -55.89 -4.12
N ASP A 22 -53.93 -56.80 -3.84
CA ASP A 22 -53.04 -57.37 -4.86
C ASP A 22 -53.82 -58.19 -5.90
N LYS A 23 -54.88 -58.90 -5.50
CA LYS A 23 -55.79 -59.57 -6.44
C LYS A 23 -56.58 -58.58 -7.30
N LEU A 24 -57.05 -57.48 -6.70
CA LEU A 24 -57.74 -56.43 -7.44
C LEU A 24 -56.82 -55.81 -8.49
N LYS A 25 -55.55 -55.54 -8.18
CA LYS A 25 -54.57 -55.00 -9.14
C LYS A 25 -54.34 -55.84 -10.40
N LEU A 26 -54.63 -57.14 -10.35
CA LEU A 26 -54.49 -58.04 -11.49
C LEU A 26 -55.67 -57.95 -12.47
N GLN A 27 -56.77 -57.30 -12.08
CA GLN A 27 -57.93 -57.10 -12.94
C GLN A 27 -57.74 -55.83 -13.81
N SER A 28 -58.31 -55.84 -15.01
CA SER A 28 -58.16 -54.74 -15.99
C SER A 28 -59.19 -53.62 -15.85
N ALA A 29 -60.30 -53.87 -15.15
CA ALA A 29 -61.36 -52.90 -14.90
C ALA A 29 -61.80 -52.96 -13.44
N HIS A 30 -62.07 -51.79 -12.85
CA HIS A 30 -62.45 -51.66 -11.44
C HIS A 30 -63.71 -50.81 -11.30
N THR A 31 -64.58 -51.23 -10.41
CA THR A 31 -65.70 -50.43 -9.91
C THR A 31 -65.20 -49.31 -9.00
N HIS A 32 -66.04 -48.31 -8.74
CA HIS A 32 -65.68 -47.18 -7.86
C HIS A 32 -65.25 -47.65 -6.46
N GLU A 33 -65.96 -48.63 -5.89
CA GLU A 33 -65.62 -49.20 -4.58
C GLU A 33 -64.27 -49.92 -4.57
N GLU A 34 -63.91 -50.58 -5.67
CA GLU A 34 -62.60 -51.24 -5.82
C GLU A 34 -61.47 -50.21 -5.95
N ILE A 35 -61.71 -49.10 -6.63
CA ILE A 35 -60.76 -47.98 -6.70
C ILE A 35 -60.51 -47.39 -5.32
N GLU A 36 -61.54 -47.21 -4.49
CA GLU A 36 -61.35 -46.75 -3.10
C GLU A 36 -60.53 -47.75 -2.27
N LYS A 37 -60.77 -49.06 -2.42
CA LYS A 37 -59.96 -50.09 -1.76
C LYS A 37 -58.50 -50.02 -2.19
N LEU A 38 -58.21 -49.81 -3.47
CA LEU A 38 -56.85 -49.63 -3.99
C LEU A 38 -56.17 -48.40 -3.37
N LYS A 39 -56.89 -47.28 -3.17
CA LYS A 39 -56.34 -46.08 -2.50
C LYS A 39 -55.91 -46.34 -1.06
N THR A 40 -56.55 -47.28 -0.36
CA THR A 40 -56.18 -47.63 1.03
C THR A 40 -54.94 -48.52 1.15
N GLU A 41 -54.32 -48.94 0.04
CA GLU A 41 -53.14 -49.80 0.05
C GLU A 41 -52.00 -49.25 0.92
N THR A 42 -51.65 -47.97 0.73
CA THR A 42 -50.55 -47.32 1.46
C THR A 42 -50.78 -47.37 2.97
N TYR A 43 -52.03 -47.23 3.42
CA TYR A 43 -52.41 -47.31 4.83
C TYR A 43 -52.14 -48.71 5.40
N TYR A 44 -52.61 -49.78 4.73
CA TYR A 44 -52.36 -51.14 5.20
C TYR A 44 -50.88 -51.55 5.10
N ARG A 45 -50.15 -51.08 4.08
CA ARG A 45 -48.69 -51.32 3.99
C ARG A 45 -47.93 -50.69 5.15
N ARG A 46 -48.34 -49.52 5.64
CA ARG A 46 -47.76 -48.87 6.83
C ARG A 46 -48.07 -49.59 8.14
N ILE A 47 -49.24 -50.23 8.25
CA ILE A 47 -49.58 -51.04 9.43
C ILE A 47 -48.69 -52.29 9.50
N VAL A 48 -48.46 -52.95 8.37
CA VAL A 48 -47.61 -54.15 8.30
C VAL A 48 -46.12 -53.80 8.41
N ASN A 49 -45.70 -52.71 7.75
CA ASN A 49 -44.34 -52.21 7.81
C ASN A 49 -44.36 -50.69 8.06
N PRO A 50 -44.14 -50.25 9.32
CA PRO A 50 -44.11 -48.83 9.67
C PRO A 50 -43.06 -48.00 8.92
N LEU A 51 -42.03 -48.65 8.36
CA LEU A 51 -41.00 -48.01 7.54
C LEU A 51 -41.37 -47.96 6.05
N TYR A 52 -42.56 -48.43 5.67
CA TYR A 52 -43.03 -48.37 4.29
C TYR A 52 -43.24 -46.91 3.86
N LYS A 53 -42.45 -46.49 2.88
CA LYS A 53 -42.61 -45.24 2.15
C LYS A 53 -43.20 -45.52 0.79
N SER A 54 -44.17 -44.71 0.36
CA SER A 54 -44.67 -44.78 -1.01
C SER A 54 -43.55 -44.40 -1.99
N GLU A 55 -43.69 -44.80 -3.26
CA GLU A 55 -42.73 -44.41 -4.29
C GLU A 55 -42.66 -42.89 -4.48
N GLU A 56 -43.78 -42.20 -4.28
CA GLU A 56 -43.82 -40.73 -4.29
C GLU A 56 -43.01 -40.14 -3.13
N GLU A 57 -43.19 -40.65 -1.90
CA GLU A 57 -42.43 -40.19 -0.73
C GLU A 57 -40.93 -40.43 -0.89
N LYS A 58 -40.52 -41.58 -1.45
CA LYS A 58 -39.10 -41.85 -1.75
C LYS A 58 -38.54 -40.86 -2.77
N ARG A 59 -39.30 -40.54 -3.83
CA ARG A 59 -38.89 -39.56 -4.86
C ARG A 59 -38.74 -38.17 -4.27
N GLU A 60 -39.69 -37.73 -3.44
CA GLU A 60 -39.62 -36.44 -2.76
C GLU A 60 -38.42 -36.36 -1.82
N GLU A 61 -38.13 -37.44 -1.09
CA GLU A 61 -36.99 -37.50 -0.19
C GLU A 61 -35.65 -37.42 -0.92
N ILE A 62 -35.53 -38.08 -2.08
CA ILE A 62 -34.38 -37.98 -2.99
C ILE A 62 -34.22 -36.55 -3.50
N LEU A 63 -35.30 -35.95 -4.03
CA LEU A 63 -35.27 -34.57 -4.54
C LEU A 63 -34.88 -33.56 -3.46
N HIS A 64 -35.40 -33.74 -2.24
CA HIS A 64 -35.05 -32.92 -1.09
C HIS A 64 -33.59 -33.10 -0.69
N ALA A 65 -33.08 -34.33 -0.68
CA ALA A 65 -31.67 -34.61 -0.42
C ALA A 65 -30.75 -33.99 -1.48
N GLU A 66 -31.11 -34.06 -2.76
CA GLU A 66 -30.37 -33.41 -3.85
C GLU A 66 -30.37 -31.89 -3.72
N ARG A 67 -31.51 -31.28 -3.37
CA ARG A 67 -31.61 -29.84 -3.13
C ARG A 67 -30.68 -29.41 -2.00
N LYS A 68 -30.68 -30.13 -0.87
CA LYS A 68 -29.77 -29.87 0.25
C LYS A 68 -28.30 -30.02 -0.15
N ARG A 69 -27.96 -31.03 -0.94
CA ARG A 69 -26.58 -31.19 -1.45
C ARG A 69 -26.15 -30.01 -2.31
N LYS A 70 -27.00 -29.56 -3.24
CA LYS A 70 -26.73 -28.39 -4.09
C LYS A 70 -26.54 -27.12 -3.27
N GLU A 71 -27.39 -26.88 -2.27
CA GLU A 71 -27.28 -25.72 -1.38
C GLU A 71 -25.96 -25.70 -0.60
N VAL A 72 -25.55 -26.86 -0.06
CA VAL A 72 -24.26 -27.00 0.65
C VAL A 72 -23.08 -26.75 -0.30
N GLU A 73 -23.13 -27.28 -1.52
CA GLU A 73 -22.08 -27.05 -2.52
C GLU A 73 -21.99 -25.58 -2.92
N GLU A 74 -23.14 -24.91 -3.11
CA GLU A 74 -23.19 -23.49 -3.44
C GLU A 74 -22.64 -22.62 -2.30
N LEU A 75 -22.97 -22.95 -1.05
CA LEU A 75 -22.40 -22.29 0.13
C LEU A 75 -20.88 -22.43 0.17
N LYS A 76 -20.34 -23.63 -0.10
CA LYS A 76 -18.89 -23.85 -0.19
C LYS A 76 -18.25 -23.02 -1.30
N LYS A 77 -18.86 -22.97 -2.49
CA LYS A 77 -18.39 -22.13 -3.61
C LYS A 77 -18.39 -20.65 -3.23
N ARG A 78 -19.45 -20.16 -2.59
CA ARG A 78 -19.53 -18.76 -2.11
C ARG A 78 -18.46 -18.44 -1.07
N GLN A 79 -18.18 -19.36 -0.14
CA GLN A 79 -17.12 -19.19 0.86
C GLN A 79 -15.74 -19.14 0.21
N TYR A 80 -15.46 -20.04 -0.73
CA TYR A 80 -14.20 -20.06 -1.47
C TYR A 80 -14.01 -18.77 -2.29
N ALA A 81 -15.04 -18.31 -3.00
CA ALA A 81 -14.99 -17.06 -3.75
C ALA A 81 -14.69 -15.85 -2.85
N ARG A 82 -15.34 -15.76 -1.68
CA ARG A 82 -15.07 -14.70 -0.69
C ARG A 82 -13.63 -14.75 -0.16
N HIS A 83 -13.09 -15.95 0.05
CA HIS A 83 -11.70 -16.10 0.48
C HIS A 83 -10.73 -15.60 -0.60
N LEU A 84 -10.94 -16.03 -1.84
CA LEU A 84 -10.12 -15.63 -2.99
C LEU A 84 -10.16 -14.11 -3.21
N GLU A 85 -11.33 -13.48 -3.06
CA GLU A 85 -11.47 -12.03 -3.18
C GLU A 85 -10.72 -11.29 -2.07
N LYS A 86 -10.84 -11.75 -0.82
CA LYS A 86 -10.09 -11.18 0.32
C LYS A 86 -8.58 -11.31 0.12
N GLU A 87 -8.12 -12.42 -0.41
CA GLU A 87 -6.70 -12.64 -0.70
C GLU A 87 -6.19 -11.70 -1.79
N LYS A 88 -6.94 -11.53 -2.89
CA LYS A 88 -6.63 -10.54 -3.93
C LYS A 88 -6.60 -9.11 -3.38
N GLN A 89 -7.54 -8.74 -2.50
CA GLN A 89 -7.54 -7.43 -1.86
C GLN A 89 -6.31 -7.23 -0.97
N ARG A 90 -5.89 -8.26 -0.21
CA ARG A 90 -4.66 -8.21 0.59
C ARG A 90 -3.42 -8.04 -0.29
N GLN A 91 -3.31 -8.81 -1.37
CA GLN A 91 -2.19 -8.68 -2.32
C GLN A 91 -2.12 -7.26 -2.90
N LYS A 92 -3.25 -6.71 -3.36
CA LYS A 92 -3.32 -5.34 -3.90
C LYS A 92 -2.96 -4.27 -2.85
N LYS A 93 -3.34 -4.47 -1.59
CA LYS A 93 -2.97 -3.56 -0.50
C LYS A 93 -1.46 -3.61 -0.23
N ASN A 94 -0.89 -4.80 -0.14
CA ASN A 94 0.54 -5.00 0.08
C ASN A 94 1.39 -4.43 -1.08
N GLU A 95 0.93 -4.58 -2.32
CA GLU A 95 1.59 -4.01 -3.49
C GLU A 95 1.62 -2.47 -3.45
N LYS A 96 0.48 -1.84 -3.13
CA LYS A 96 0.42 -0.38 -2.94
C LYS A 96 1.30 0.10 -1.80
N GLU A 97 1.43 -0.67 -0.73
CA GLU A 97 2.29 -0.33 0.40
C GLU A 97 3.76 -0.42 0.01
N ARG A 98 4.16 -1.45 -0.74
CA ARG A 98 5.51 -1.55 -1.32
C ARG A 98 5.84 -0.38 -2.26
N GLU A 99 4.92 -0.03 -3.16
CA GLU A 99 5.13 1.09 -4.09
C GLU A 99 5.30 2.42 -3.36
N LYS A 100 4.55 2.64 -2.27
CA LYS A 100 4.71 3.83 -1.42
C LYS A 100 6.08 3.85 -0.74
N MET A 101 6.50 2.73 -0.17
CA MET A 101 7.81 2.60 0.48
C MET A 101 8.96 2.84 -0.50
N GLU A 102 8.88 2.31 -1.72
CA GLU A 102 9.89 2.56 -2.76
C GLU A 102 9.94 4.04 -3.16
N LYS A 103 8.78 4.67 -3.38
CA LYS A 103 8.71 6.12 -3.69
C LYS A 103 9.27 6.98 -2.57
N GLU A 104 9.03 6.61 -1.31
CA GLU A 104 9.56 7.32 -0.16
C GLU A 104 11.09 7.18 -0.05
N GLN A 105 11.61 5.95 -0.19
CA GLN A 105 13.05 5.71 -0.22
C GLN A 105 13.75 6.44 -1.38
N GLU A 106 13.12 6.51 -2.55
CA GLU A 106 13.68 7.24 -3.69
C GLU A 106 13.72 8.75 -3.40
N ARG A 107 12.66 9.32 -2.82
CA ARG A 107 12.63 10.72 -2.39
C ARG A 107 13.71 11.01 -1.36
N GLU A 108 13.90 10.13 -0.39
CA GLU A 108 14.94 10.28 0.64
C GLU A 108 16.34 10.23 0.02
N LYS A 109 16.61 9.27 -0.88
CA LYS A 109 17.89 9.19 -1.61
C LYS A 109 18.16 10.45 -2.43
N ARG A 110 17.15 10.98 -3.13
CA ARG A 110 17.27 12.24 -3.89
C ARG A 110 17.55 13.42 -2.97
N SER A 111 16.86 13.51 -1.82
CA SER A 111 17.08 14.57 -0.83
C SER A 111 18.50 14.52 -0.23
N ARG A 112 18.98 13.34 0.15
CA ARG A 112 20.35 13.14 0.65
C ARG A 112 21.39 13.55 -0.40
N SER A 113 21.22 13.12 -1.65
CA SER A 113 22.10 13.49 -2.76
C SER A 113 22.15 15.00 -2.99
N TYR A 114 21.01 15.69 -2.91
CA TYR A 114 20.95 17.15 -3.02
C TYR A 114 21.70 17.85 -1.87
N SER A 115 21.46 17.41 -0.63
CA SER A 115 22.14 17.96 0.55
C SER A 115 23.65 17.73 0.51
N GLU A 116 24.11 16.56 0.07
CA GLU A 116 25.54 16.29 -0.13
C GLU A 116 26.18 17.20 -1.18
N ARG A 117 25.48 17.43 -2.30
CA ARG A 117 25.97 18.32 -3.36
C ARG A 117 26.09 19.76 -2.88
N GLU A 118 25.13 20.23 -2.09
CA GLU A 118 25.16 21.56 -1.48
C GLU A 118 26.31 21.70 -0.48
N LYS A 119 26.55 20.68 0.37
CA LYS A 119 27.70 20.66 1.29
C LYS A 119 29.03 20.74 0.55
N ARG A 120 29.21 19.94 -0.51
CA ARG A 120 30.44 19.99 -1.33
C ARG A 120 30.64 21.36 -1.98
N GLY A 121 29.59 21.94 -2.55
CA GLY A 121 29.66 23.28 -3.14
C GLY A 121 30.00 24.36 -2.11
N ASN A 122 29.51 24.24 -0.88
CA ASN A 122 29.86 25.15 0.21
C ASN A 122 31.28 24.93 0.73
N GLU A 123 31.78 23.69 0.79
CA GLU A 123 33.17 23.38 1.14
C GLU A 123 34.15 23.91 0.08
N GLU A 124 33.85 23.77 -1.21
CA GLU A 124 34.66 24.34 -2.29
C GLU A 124 34.73 25.88 -2.20
N LYS A 125 33.59 26.54 -1.94
CA LYS A 125 33.56 27.99 -1.69
C LYS A 125 34.38 28.39 -0.46
N LYS A 126 34.35 27.60 0.61
CA LYS A 126 35.18 27.83 1.81
C LYS A 126 36.67 27.65 1.53
N ARG A 127 37.06 26.58 0.83
CA ARG A 127 38.47 26.34 0.44
C ARG A 127 39.00 27.44 -0.48
N GLY A 128 38.19 27.91 -1.43
CA GLY A 128 38.53 29.07 -2.25
C GLY A 128 38.78 30.32 -1.41
N PHE A 129 37.99 30.54 -0.35
CA PHE A 129 38.17 31.66 0.57
C PHE A 129 39.42 31.54 1.45
N GLU A 130 39.71 30.36 2.00
CA GLU A 130 40.92 30.10 2.81
C GLU A 130 42.21 30.24 1.98
N PHE A 131 42.17 29.95 0.68
CA PHE A 131 43.33 30.15 -0.20
C PHE A 131 43.78 31.63 -0.28
N TYR A 132 42.84 32.58 -0.28
CA TYR A 132 43.17 34.01 -0.32
C TYR A 132 43.61 34.56 1.04
N ILE A 133 43.20 33.94 2.15
CA ILE A 133 43.59 34.28 3.51
C ILE A 133 44.58 33.24 4.04
N LYS A 134 45.67 32.99 3.31
CA LYS A 134 46.84 32.38 3.96
C LYS A 134 47.38 33.36 5.00
N PRO A 135 47.76 32.90 6.21
CA PRO A 135 48.33 33.76 7.23
C PRO A 135 49.64 34.32 6.68
N GLN A 136 49.66 35.62 6.38
CA GLN A 136 50.91 36.34 6.38
C GLN A 136 51.42 36.35 7.83
N ILE A 137 52.74 36.43 8.01
CA ILE A 137 53.42 36.41 9.32
C ILE A 137 52.93 37.55 10.23
N ASN A 138 52.22 38.54 9.68
CA ASN A 138 51.58 39.65 10.36
C ASN A 138 50.05 39.57 10.23
N PRO A 139 49.28 39.95 11.27
CA PRO A 139 47.82 40.03 11.17
C PRO A 139 47.43 41.02 10.06
N PRO A 140 46.41 40.71 9.25
CA PRO A 140 46.02 41.57 8.15
C PRO A 140 45.59 42.94 8.68
N THR A 141 46.01 44.00 7.99
CA THR A 141 45.59 45.35 8.35
C THR A 141 44.07 45.51 8.12
N ASN A 142 43.45 46.48 8.79
CA ASN A 142 42.02 46.77 8.60
C ASN A 142 41.69 47.05 7.11
N LEU A 143 42.63 47.64 6.37
CA LEU A 143 42.52 47.89 4.93
C LEU A 143 42.54 46.60 4.11
N GLU A 144 43.42 45.65 4.45
CA GLU A 144 43.46 44.33 3.81
C GLU A 144 42.16 43.56 4.04
N ILE A 145 41.63 43.56 5.26
CA ILE A 145 40.35 42.91 5.60
C ILE A 145 39.22 43.51 4.75
N GLU A 146 39.15 44.84 4.65
CA GLU A 146 38.16 45.53 3.82
C GLU A 146 38.33 45.18 2.34
N TYR A 147 39.58 45.09 1.86
CA TYR A 147 39.90 44.72 0.48
C TYR A 147 39.41 43.31 0.13
N TYR A 148 39.78 42.29 0.92
CA TYR A 148 39.36 40.92 0.65
C TYR A 148 37.85 40.71 0.78
N SER A 149 37.20 41.43 1.70
CA SER A 149 35.74 41.39 1.85
C SER A 149 35.03 41.94 0.61
N LEU A 150 35.49 43.07 0.06
CA LEU A 150 34.95 43.63 -1.18
C LEU A 150 35.32 42.79 -2.41
N LEU A 151 36.52 42.22 -2.45
CA LEU A 151 36.96 41.34 -3.53
C LEU A 151 36.02 40.14 -3.67
N LYS A 152 35.63 39.53 -2.54
CA LYS A 152 34.63 38.46 -2.50
C LYS A 152 33.26 38.92 -2.99
N LYS A 153 32.82 40.11 -2.58
CA LYS A 153 31.54 40.70 -3.03
C LYS A 153 31.54 41.01 -4.53
N HIS A 154 32.71 41.21 -5.12
CA HIS A 154 32.89 41.49 -6.54
C HIS A 154 33.36 40.28 -7.34
N GLU A 155 33.09 39.05 -6.88
CA GLU A 155 33.39 37.81 -7.61
C GLU A 155 34.88 37.70 -7.99
N ASN A 156 35.77 38.07 -7.07
CA ASN A 156 37.22 38.09 -7.25
C ASN A 156 37.73 39.07 -8.33
N ASN A 157 36.92 40.06 -8.74
CA ASN A 157 37.36 41.11 -9.66
C ASN A 157 38.26 42.11 -8.93
N ASN A 158 39.58 41.94 -9.10
CA ASN A 158 40.61 42.74 -8.44
C ASN A 158 40.56 44.21 -8.87
N ASP A 159 40.42 44.50 -10.16
CA ASP A 159 40.40 45.88 -10.67
C ASP A 159 39.16 46.66 -10.23
N LYS A 160 38.00 46.00 -10.17
CA LYS A 160 36.76 46.60 -9.66
C LYS A 160 36.89 46.95 -8.18
N THR A 161 37.46 46.04 -7.40
CA THR A 161 37.69 46.23 -5.95
C THR A 161 38.66 47.36 -5.69
N PHE A 162 39.81 47.38 -6.37
CA PHE A 162 40.77 48.46 -6.30
C PHE A 162 40.15 49.80 -6.68
N ARG A 163 39.38 49.87 -7.78
CA ARG A 163 38.73 51.12 -8.21
C ARG A 163 37.75 51.66 -7.17
N VAL A 164 37.02 50.80 -6.46
CA VAL A 164 36.08 51.23 -5.41
C VAL A 164 36.84 51.79 -4.20
N LEU A 165 37.85 51.07 -3.71
CA LEU A 165 38.62 51.50 -2.54
C LEU A 165 39.53 52.70 -2.84
N SER A 166 40.16 52.73 -4.02
CA SER A 166 40.97 53.86 -4.45
C SER A 166 40.14 55.15 -4.51
N LYS A 167 38.86 55.08 -4.93
CA LYS A 167 37.94 56.21 -4.87
C LYS A 167 37.54 56.64 -3.45
N LYS A 168 37.61 55.75 -2.45
CA LYS A 168 37.29 56.05 -1.05
C LYS A 168 38.46 56.74 -0.36
N TYR A 169 39.68 56.26 -0.61
CA TYR A 169 40.91 56.74 0.02
C TYR A 169 41.70 57.72 -0.87
N HIS A 170 41.10 58.34 -1.90
CA HIS A 170 41.85 59.22 -2.81
C HIS A 170 42.28 60.51 -2.09
N PRO A 171 43.52 61.00 -2.26
CA PRO A 171 44.00 62.26 -1.66
C PRO A 171 43.09 63.45 -1.97
N ASP A 172 42.65 63.59 -3.23
CA ASP A 172 41.73 64.65 -3.67
C ASP A 172 40.39 64.70 -2.91
N LYS A 173 39.96 63.59 -2.30
CA LYS A 173 38.73 63.55 -1.49
C LYS A 173 38.99 63.75 0.00
N ASN A 174 40.23 63.60 0.44
CA ASN A 174 40.64 63.59 1.84
C ASN A 174 41.62 64.75 2.13
N LEU A 175 41.30 65.96 1.65
CA LEU A 175 42.14 67.15 1.74
C LEU A 175 42.55 67.53 3.18
N LYS A 176 41.78 67.10 4.19
CA LYS A 176 42.09 67.34 5.61
C LYS A 176 43.18 66.41 6.17
N ASN A 177 43.46 65.29 5.50
CA ASN A 177 44.43 64.30 5.94
C ASN A 177 45.07 63.61 4.72
N ILE A 178 45.79 64.41 3.94
CA ILE A 178 46.38 64.00 2.66
C ILE A 178 47.42 62.89 2.88
N GLU A 179 48.30 63.04 3.87
CA GLU A 179 49.34 62.05 4.19
C GLU A 179 48.76 60.67 4.50
N TRP A 180 47.69 60.60 5.29
CA TRP A 180 47.00 59.34 5.56
C TRP A 180 46.36 58.75 4.30
N ALA A 181 45.73 59.58 3.45
CA ALA A 181 45.12 59.10 2.22
C ALA A 181 46.15 58.56 1.22
N GLU A 182 47.32 59.19 1.13
CA GLU A 182 48.45 58.71 0.32
C GLU A 182 49.00 57.38 0.83
N ASP A 183 49.19 57.24 2.14
CA ASP A 183 49.60 55.97 2.76
C ASP A 183 48.59 54.85 2.49
N GLN A 184 47.29 55.12 2.61
CA GLN A 184 46.24 54.17 2.27
C GLN A 184 46.24 53.80 0.78
N GLN A 185 46.46 54.73 -0.15
CA GLN A 185 46.60 54.41 -1.58
C GLN A 185 47.81 53.52 -1.86
N LYS A 186 48.94 53.80 -1.20
CA LYS A 186 50.16 52.99 -1.34
C LYS A 186 49.92 51.55 -0.87
N GLN A 187 49.30 51.39 0.30
CA GLN A 187 48.92 50.07 0.81
C GLN A 187 47.91 49.36 -0.12
N LEU A 188 46.91 50.06 -0.68
CA LEU A 188 45.97 49.49 -1.65
C LEU A 188 46.68 48.96 -2.91
N LEU A 189 47.71 49.66 -3.39
CA LEU A 189 48.51 49.23 -4.55
C LEU A 189 49.31 47.96 -4.22
N GLU A 190 49.97 47.93 -3.05
CA GLU A 190 50.72 46.76 -2.58
C GLU A 190 49.82 45.52 -2.47
N ILE A 191 48.61 45.68 -1.91
CA ILE A 191 47.61 44.61 -1.79
C ILE A 191 47.17 44.12 -3.18
N ARG A 192 46.87 45.05 -4.10
CA ARG A 192 46.44 44.72 -5.47
C ARG A 192 47.52 43.92 -6.21
N GLU A 193 48.77 44.35 -6.13
CA GLU A 193 49.91 43.70 -6.79
C GLU A 193 50.24 42.35 -6.15
N CYS A 194 50.13 42.23 -4.82
CA CYS A 194 50.23 40.95 -4.12
C CYS A 194 49.17 39.95 -4.61
N ILE A 195 47.93 40.39 -4.79
CA ILE A 195 46.84 39.53 -5.29
C ILE A 195 47.07 39.14 -6.76
N ARG A 196 47.52 40.08 -7.61
CA ARG A 196 47.90 39.78 -9.01
C ARG A 196 49.00 38.74 -9.09
N SER A 197 50.03 38.89 -8.26
CA SER A 197 51.17 37.97 -8.22
C SER A 197 50.80 36.57 -7.73
N ARG A 198 49.72 36.42 -6.96
CA ARG A 198 49.20 35.13 -6.47
C ARG A 198 48.19 34.44 -7.39
N ALA A 199 47.70 35.15 -8.42
CA ALA A 199 46.70 34.65 -9.37
C ALA A 199 47.32 34.05 -10.65
N LEU A 200 48.64 34.15 -10.80
CA LEU A 200 49.48 33.42 -11.78
C LEU A 200 50.05 32.15 -11.13
#